data_AF-A0A7V4IJ80-F1
#
_entry.id   AF-A0A7V4IJ80-F1
#
_cell.length_a   1.000
_cell.length_b   1.000
_cell.length_c   1.000
_cell.angle_alpha   90.00
_cell.angle_beta   90.00
_cell.angle_gamma   90.00
#
_symmetry.space_group_name_H-M   'P 1'
#
loop_
_entity.id
_entity.type
_entity.pdbx_description
1 polymer ?
#
loop_
_entity_poly.entity_id
_entity_poly.type
_entity_poly.pdbx_seq_one_letter_code
_entity_poly.pdbx_strand_id
1 'polypeptide(L)'
;MVLSRSKITKLLNLDKPLVIFDVETTGLSLSTDRIIELAYMKIYPNGKMLSEDIFLNPEMEISREAGEIHGIRNEDLIGKPTFREKAQELWQLFCGCYYGGFNILNFDLPILRREFIREGIDFNYSTEQVIDSRLIMQYMEPRTLSFAYKHYCKKERKDSHNAMSDVIASAEILEKQANKYQHIRDIGFVNSIHRLKEGRMVLMENTKKFYWKNGEAYFAFSKYRGKPIAEVAKEDPDFLSWLVQADFSDDLKNIVSKALAEKEKVRKRKPRKVIGH
;
A
#
# COMPACT_ATOMS: atom_id res chain seq x y z
N MET A 1 -13.89 17.25 12.29
CA MET A 1 -15.02 16.56 12.96
C MET A 1 -14.43 15.81 14.14
N VAL A 2 -14.52 16.39 15.35
CA VAL A 2 -13.94 15.79 16.57
C VAL A 2 -14.69 14.48 16.84
N LEU A 3 -13.98 13.34 16.81
CA LEU A 3 -14.53 12.06 17.28
C LEU A 3 -15.17 12.32 18.66
N SER A 4 -16.49 12.19 18.73
CA SER A 4 -17.24 12.42 19.97
C SER A 4 -16.66 11.53 21.06
N ARG A 5 -16.17 12.16 22.13
CA ARG A 5 -15.21 11.63 23.10
C ARG A 5 -15.65 10.38 23.90
N SER A 6 -16.82 9.80 23.61
CA SER A 6 -17.35 8.59 24.29
C SER A 6 -18.04 7.57 23.36
N LYS A 7 -18.02 7.76 22.04
CA LYS A 7 -18.81 6.89 21.13
C LYS A 7 -18.10 5.59 20.75
N ILE A 8 -16.81 5.64 20.44
CA ILE A 8 -16.11 4.46 19.88
C ILE A 8 -15.98 3.31 20.89
N THR A 9 -15.76 3.63 22.17
CA THR A 9 -15.65 2.62 23.24
C THR A 9 -16.96 1.87 23.46
N LYS A 10 -18.09 2.58 23.40
CA LYS A 10 -19.44 1.99 23.48
C LYS A 10 -19.82 1.19 22.23
N LEU A 11 -19.41 1.65 21.05
CA LEU A 11 -19.74 0.96 19.79
C LEU A 11 -18.96 -0.35 19.62
N LEU A 12 -17.73 -0.40 20.11
CA LEU A 12 -16.85 -1.57 19.98
C LEU A 12 -16.79 -2.44 21.24
N ASN A 13 -17.53 -2.09 22.31
CA ASN A 13 -17.55 -2.80 23.59
C ASN A 13 -16.14 -3.14 24.13
N LEU A 14 -15.25 -2.15 24.13
CA LEU A 14 -13.84 -2.36 24.48
C LEU A 14 -13.67 -2.66 25.97
N ASP A 15 -13.05 -3.80 26.28
CA ASP A 15 -12.69 -4.26 27.63
C ASP A 15 -11.26 -3.85 28.05
N LYS A 16 -10.42 -3.47 27.09
CA LYS A 16 -9.07 -2.91 27.26
C LYS A 16 -8.88 -1.67 26.38
N PRO A 17 -7.86 -0.82 26.64
CA PRO A 17 -7.65 0.39 25.84
C PRO A 17 -7.41 0.07 24.36
N LEU A 18 -7.87 0.94 23.47
CA LEU A 18 -7.56 0.93 22.04
C LEU A 18 -6.54 2.01 21.74
N VAL A 19 -5.43 1.65 21.10
CA VAL A 19 -4.46 2.61 20.56
C VAL A 19 -4.64 2.66 19.05
N ILE A 20 -5.10 3.81 18.55
CA ILE A 20 -5.12 4.10 17.12
C ILE A 20 -3.83 4.84 16.80
N PHE A 21 -3.04 4.37 15.84
CA PHE A 21 -1.77 5.00 15.52
C PHE A 21 -1.40 4.84 14.04
N ASP A 22 -0.45 5.66 13.62
CA ASP A 22 0.16 5.72 12.30
C ASP A 22 1.65 6.03 12.47
N VAL A 23 2.48 5.61 11.52
CA VAL A 23 3.94 5.86 11.57
C VAL A 23 4.47 6.40 10.26
N GLU A 24 5.39 7.35 10.35
CA GLU A 24 6.29 7.68 9.25
C GLU A 24 7.66 7.04 9.49
N THR A 25 8.34 6.67 8.42
CA THR A 25 9.52 5.79 8.49
C THR A 25 10.60 6.21 7.51
N THR A 26 11.84 5.78 7.75
CA THR A 26 12.96 6.04 6.84
C THR A 26 12.79 5.39 5.46
N GLY A 27 11.89 4.42 5.33
CA GLY A 27 11.64 3.63 4.13
C GLY A 27 10.64 2.49 4.37
N LEU A 28 10.42 1.63 3.37
CA LEU A 28 9.36 0.60 3.41
C LEU A 28 9.82 -0.79 3.89
N SER A 29 11.08 -0.95 4.31
CA SER A 29 11.65 -2.23 4.73
C SER A 29 11.44 -2.47 6.22
N LEU A 30 10.53 -3.39 6.56
CA LEU A 30 10.28 -3.81 7.95
C LEU A 30 11.52 -4.33 8.69
N SER A 31 12.56 -4.79 7.98
CA SER A 31 13.78 -5.30 8.58
C SER A 31 14.78 -4.21 8.93
N THR A 32 14.91 -3.19 8.07
CA THR A 32 16.03 -2.24 8.12
C THR A 32 15.60 -0.83 8.46
N ASP A 33 14.41 -0.43 8.05
CA ASP A 33 13.94 0.94 8.26
C ASP A 33 13.48 1.18 9.69
N ARG A 34 13.46 2.47 10.06
CA ARG A 34 13.19 2.97 11.40
C ARG A 34 12.00 3.92 11.40
N ILE A 35 11.31 3.98 12.53
CA ILE A 35 10.24 4.96 12.76
C ILE A 35 10.86 6.34 12.99
N ILE A 36 10.34 7.36 12.31
CA ILE A 36 10.74 8.77 12.46
C ILE A 36 9.62 9.65 13.01
N GLU A 37 8.36 9.21 12.88
CA GLU A 37 7.20 9.83 13.51
C GLU A 37 6.27 8.71 14.01
N LEU A 38 5.77 8.84 15.23
CA LEU A 38 4.73 7.98 15.80
C LEU A 38 3.62 8.87 16.36
N ALA A 39 2.52 8.95 15.62
CA ALA A 39 1.32 9.65 16.04
C ALA A 39 0.30 8.63 16.57
N TYR A 40 -0.25 8.87 17.77
CA TYR A 40 -1.21 7.94 18.35
C TYR A 40 -2.32 8.62 19.16
N MET A 41 -3.43 7.91 19.29
CA MET A 41 -4.54 8.19 20.19
C MET A 41 -4.91 6.92 20.96
N LYS A 42 -4.63 6.93 22.26
CA LYS A 42 -5.07 5.89 23.20
C LYS A 42 -6.42 6.24 23.79
N ILE A 43 -7.35 5.31 23.69
CA ILE A 43 -8.75 5.43 24.12
C ILE A 43 -8.99 4.37 25.19
N TYR A 44 -9.25 4.80 26.42
CA TYR A 44 -9.51 3.93 27.56
C TYR A 44 -10.98 3.48 27.58
N PRO A 45 -11.32 2.32 28.18
CA PRO A 45 -12.71 1.83 28.27
C PRO A 45 -13.70 2.84 28.88
N ASN A 46 -13.23 3.65 29.83
CA ASN A 46 -14.02 4.72 30.45
C ASN A 46 -14.24 5.97 29.56
N GLY A 47 -13.71 5.97 28.32
CA GLY A 47 -13.80 7.08 27.37
C GLY A 47 -12.71 8.15 27.53
N LYS A 48 -11.82 8.05 28.52
CA LYS A 48 -10.65 8.93 28.60
C LYS A 48 -9.78 8.72 27.35
N MET A 49 -9.18 9.80 26.85
CA MET A 49 -8.25 9.74 25.73
C MET A 49 -6.94 10.41 26.07
N LEU A 50 -5.86 9.89 25.48
CA LEU A 50 -4.52 10.44 25.45
C LEU A 50 -4.06 10.42 23.99
N SER A 51 -3.46 11.50 23.51
CA SER A 51 -2.89 11.55 22.17
C SER A 51 -1.58 12.31 22.18
N GLU A 52 -0.65 11.87 21.35
CA GLU A 52 0.65 12.49 21.19
C GLU A 52 1.14 12.26 19.76
N ASP A 53 2.05 13.13 19.35
CA ASP A 53 2.76 13.09 18.09
C ASP A 53 4.26 13.20 18.39
N ILE A 54 4.99 12.12 18.14
CA ILE A 54 6.38 11.95 18.56
C ILE A 54 7.28 11.82 17.34
N PHE A 55 8.17 12.79 17.17
CA PHE A 55 9.29 12.69 16.22
C PHE A 55 10.47 11.99 16.87
N LEU A 56 11.08 11.05 16.15
CA LEU A 56 12.16 10.20 16.62
C LEU A 56 13.39 10.34 15.74
N ASN A 57 14.57 10.37 16.34
CA ASN A 57 15.83 10.23 15.62
C ASN A 57 16.04 8.75 15.26
N PRO A 58 16.07 8.39 13.95
CA PRO A 58 16.19 7.00 13.51
C PRO A 58 17.62 6.46 13.59
N GLU A 59 18.62 7.31 13.87
CA GLU A 59 20.05 6.98 13.84
C GLU A 59 20.53 6.48 12.45
N MET A 60 19.80 6.85 11.39
CA MET A 60 20.13 6.56 10.00
C MET A 60 19.47 7.59 9.06
N GLU A 61 19.86 7.59 7.79
CA GLU A 61 19.27 8.52 6.82
C GLU A 61 17.88 8.06 6.36
N ILE A 62 16.97 9.03 6.21
CA ILE A 62 15.69 8.84 5.51
C ILE A 62 15.97 8.66 4.02
N SER A 63 15.39 7.61 3.42
CA SER A 63 15.44 7.42 1.97
C SER A 63 14.79 8.59 1.24
N ARG A 64 15.31 8.95 0.06
CA ARG A 64 14.77 10.05 -0.73
C ARG A 64 13.29 9.84 -1.04
N GLU A 65 12.91 8.61 -1.40
CA GLU A 65 11.53 8.27 -1.72
C GLU A 65 10.58 8.44 -0.53
N ALA A 66 11.00 8.06 0.69
CA ALA A 66 10.19 8.27 1.89
C ALA A 66 10.06 9.77 2.20
N GLY A 67 11.18 10.51 2.18
CA GLY A 67 11.18 11.96 2.41
C GLY A 67 10.32 12.73 1.41
N GLU A 68 10.24 12.31 0.15
CA GLU A 68 9.34 12.88 -0.86
C GLU A 68 7.85 12.60 -0.58
N ILE A 69 7.52 11.50 0.13
CA ILE A 69 6.15 11.11 0.46
C ILE A 69 5.62 11.87 1.69
N HIS A 70 6.32 11.79 2.82
CA HIS A 70 5.85 12.36 4.09
C HIS A 70 6.40 13.78 4.36
N GLY A 71 7.44 14.20 3.64
CA GLY A 71 7.97 15.57 3.72
C GLY A 71 8.90 15.87 4.91
N ILE A 72 9.24 14.86 5.72
CA ILE A 72 10.15 14.97 6.88
C ILE A 72 11.57 14.77 6.37
N ARG A 73 12.48 15.64 6.80
CA ARG A 73 13.90 15.62 6.41
C ARG A 73 14.77 15.19 7.58
N ASN A 74 16.00 14.77 7.28
CA ASN A 74 16.95 14.36 8.31
C ASN A 74 17.22 15.49 9.32
N GLU A 75 17.18 16.75 8.86
CA GLU A 75 17.41 17.92 9.71
C GLU A 75 16.30 18.15 10.73
N ASP A 76 15.07 17.75 10.44
CA ASP A 76 13.90 17.90 11.33
C ASP A 76 14.00 16.99 12.56
N LEU A 77 14.83 15.94 12.47
CA LEU A 77 15.01 14.90 13.47
C LEU A 77 16.25 15.12 14.36
N ILE A 78 17.01 16.19 14.12
CA ILE A 78 18.15 16.56 14.95
C ILE A 78 17.67 16.92 16.36
N GLY A 79 18.28 16.29 17.36
CA GLY A 79 17.94 16.51 18.78
C GLY A 79 16.62 15.88 19.24
N LYS A 80 15.92 15.15 18.37
CA LYS A 80 14.78 14.32 18.76
C LYS A 80 15.27 13.07 19.52
N PRO A 81 14.47 12.54 20.45
CA PRO A 81 14.82 11.30 21.13
C PRO A 81 14.87 10.14 20.12
N THR A 82 15.74 9.18 20.36
CA THR A 82 15.77 7.90 19.67
C THR A 82 14.58 7.04 20.12
N PHE A 83 14.24 6.01 19.32
CA PHE A 83 13.25 5.02 19.76
C PHE A 83 13.65 4.38 21.10
N ARG A 84 14.96 4.08 21.29
CA ARG A 84 15.52 3.54 22.54
C ARG A 84 15.13 4.36 23.76
N GLU A 85 15.28 5.68 23.68
CA GLU A 85 14.97 6.59 24.79
C GLU A 85 13.47 6.59 25.15
N LYS A 86 12.61 6.33 24.16
CA LYS A 86 11.14 6.27 24.33
C LYS A 86 10.60 4.85 24.53
N ALA A 87 11.41 3.81 24.33
CA ALA A 87 10.93 2.43 24.23
C ALA A 87 10.13 1.99 25.46
N GLN A 88 10.62 2.26 26.68
CA GLN A 88 9.91 1.81 27.88
C GLN A 88 8.59 2.56 28.12
N GLU A 89 8.55 3.86 27.83
CA GLU A 89 7.35 4.68 27.91
C GLU A 89 6.29 4.19 26.89
N LEU A 90 6.71 4.00 25.64
CA LEU A 90 5.85 3.50 24.57
C LEU A 90 5.36 2.08 24.85
N TRP A 91 6.19 1.21 25.42
CA TRP A 91 5.77 -0.13 25.80
C TRP A 91 4.66 -0.08 26.85
N GLN A 92 4.80 0.75 27.90
CA GLN A 92 3.74 0.92 28.90
C GLN A 92 2.44 1.50 28.30
N LEU A 93 2.57 2.36 27.29
CA LEU A 93 1.43 2.94 26.58
C LEU A 93 0.72 1.93 25.67
N PHE A 94 1.46 1.05 24.99
CA PHE A 94 0.89 0.18 23.94
C PHE A 94 0.67 -1.26 24.39
N CYS A 95 1.36 -1.74 25.43
CA CYS A 95 1.23 -3.11 25.91
C CYS A 95 -0.20 -3.40 26.37
N GLY A 96 -0.71 -4.59 26.02
CA GLY A 96 -2.03 -5.07 26.46
C GLY A 96 -3.21 -4.28 25.88
N CYS A 97 -3.03 -3.55 24.78
CA CYS A 97 -4.10 -2.78 24.14
C CYS A 97 -4.74 -3.54 22.95
N TYR A 98 -5.87 -3.03 22.46
CA TYR A 98 -6.24 -3.18 21.05
C TYR A 98 -5.43 -2.20 20.20
N TYR A 99 -5.17 -2.55 18.95
CA TYR A 99 -4.41 -1.76 18.00
C TYR A 99 -5.29 -1.42 16.80
N GLY A 100 -5.43 -0.13 16.49
CA GLY A 100 -6.28 0.34 15.41
C GLY A 100 -5.57 1.28 14.44
N GLY A 101 -6.10 1.36 13.23
CA GLY A 101 -5.65 2.31 12.22
C GLY A 101 -6.12 1.89 10.82
N PHE A 102 -5.45 2.38 9.78
CA PHE A 102 -5.77 2.06 8.40
C PHE A 102 -4.60 1.32 7.75
N ASN A 103 -4.76 0.03 7.44
CA ASN A 103 -3.69 -0.84 6.91
C ASN A 103 -2.59 -1.24 7.92
N ILE A 104 -2.83 -1.06 9.22
CA ILE A 104 -1.82 -1.24 10.29
C ILE A 104 -1.24 -2.66 10.38
N LEU A 105 -1.99 -3.69 9.97
CA LEU A 105 -1.51 -5.08 10.02
C LEU A 105 -0.35 -5.32 9.06
N ASN A 106 -0.27 -4.55 7.98
CA ASN A 106 0.71 -4.78 6.92
C ASN A 106 2.00 -3.98 7.11
N PHE A 107 2.01 -2.94 7.94
CA PHE A 107 3.15 -2.03 8.05
C PHE A 107 3.40 -1.50 9.46
N ASP A 108 2.50 -0.64 9.96
CA ASP A 108 2.68 0.15 11.20
C ASP A 108 2.94 -0.72 12.43
N LEU A 109 2.09 -1.73 12.64
CA LEU A 109 2.20 -2.62 13.78
C LEU A 109 3.40 -3.58 13.67
N PRO A 110 3.70 -4.19 12.50
CA PRO A 110 4.96 -4.90 12.29
C PRO A 110 6.22 -4.07 12.53
N ILE A 111 6.31 -2.82 12.06
CA ILE A 111 7.51 -2.00 12.24
C ILE A 111 7.67 -1.51 13.68
N LEU A 112 6.57 -1.17 14.36
CA LEU A 112 6.58 -0.86 15.79
C LEU A 112 7.10 -2.05 16.62
N ARG A 113 6.63 -3.27 16.32
CA ARG A 113 7.16 -4.49 16.95
C ARG A 113 8.65 -4.66 16.70
N ARG A 114 9.13 -4.34 15.50
CA ARG A 114 10.57 -4.43 15.15
C ARG A 114 11.40 -3.44 15.94
N GLU A 115 10.93 -2.21 16.14
CA GLU A 115 11.61 -1.25 17.00
C GLU A 115 11.72 -1.76 18.44
N PHE A 116 10.64 -2.30 19.03
CA PHE A 116 10.71 -2.90 20.36
C PHE A 116 11.70 -4.07 20.45
N ILE A 117 11.71 -4.96 19.45
CA ILE A 117 12.64 -6.09 19.41
C ILE A 117 14.10 -5.61 19.36
N ARG A 118 14.41 -4.52 18.64
CA ARG A 118 15.77 -3.93 18.60
C ARG A 118 16.23 -3.47 19.97
N GLU A 119 15.31 -3.03 20.82
CA GLU A 119 15.57 -2.61 22.20
C GLU A 119 15.43 -3.74 23.23
N GLY A 120 15.31 -5.00 22.76
CA GLY A 120 15.20 -6.17 23.64
C GLY A 120 13.86 -6.31 24.35
N ILE A 121 12.83 -5.59 23.90
CA ILE A 121 11.48 -5.63 24.45
C ILE A 121 10.61 -6.56 23.60
N ASP A 122 10.05 -7.59 24.24
CA ASP A 122 9.13 -8.50 23.57
C ASP A 122 7.73 -7.89 23.45
N PHE A 123 7.49 -7.20 22.33
CA PHE A 123 6.19 -6.64 21.99
C PHE A 123 5.37 -7.63 21.17
N ASN A 124 4.58 -8.45 21.86
CA ASN A 124 3.69 -9.41 21.23
C ASN A 124 2.25 -8.90 21.16
N TYR A 125 1.58 -9.23 20.06
CA TYR A 125 0.16 -9.00 19.85
C TYR A 125 -0.45 -10.18 19.09
N SER A 126 -1.74 -10.44 19.34
CA SER A 126 -2.58 -11.34 18.55
C SER A 126 -3.33 -10.57 17.47
N THR A 127 -3.68 -11.22 16.36
CA THR A 127 -4.57 -10.64 15.35
C THR A 127 -5.95 -10.30 15.91
N GLU A 128 -6.38 -10.96 16.99
CA GLU A 128 -7.62 -10.65 17.72
C GLU A 128 -7.58 -9.27 18.40
N GLN A 129 -6.39 -8.71 18.58
CA GLN A 129 -6.21 -7.37 19.14
C GLN A 129 -6.29 -6.27 18.08
N VAL A 130 -6.39 -6.62 16.79
CA VAL A 130 -6.18 -5.66 15.72
C VAL A 130 -7.48 -5.26 15.03
N ILE A 131 -7.70 -3.96 14.94
CA ILE A 131 -8.87 -3.31 14.34
C ILE A 131 -8.40 -2.50 13.13
N ASP A 132 -8.25 -3.18 11.99
CA ASP A 132 -7.79 -2.56 10.75
C ASP A 132 -8.98 -2.03 9.91
N SER A 133 -9.10 -0.71 9.84
CA SER A 133 -10.19 -0.02 9.13
C SER A 133 -10.21 -0.33 7.64
N ARG A 134 -9.05 -0.61 7.02
CA ARG A 134 -8.96 -0.96 5.60
C ARG A 134 -9.55 -2.35 5.36
N LEU A 135 -9.28 -3.32 6.25
CA LEU A 135 -9.85 -4.66 6.14
C LEU A 135 -11.36 -4.64 6.38
N ILE A 136 -11.82 -3.88 7.38
CA ILE A 136 -13.26 -3.69 7.63
C ILE A 136 -13.94 -3.11 6.39
N MET A 137 -13.37 -2.05 5.79
CA MET A 137 -13.89 -1.47 4.56
C MET A 137 -13.95 -2.48 3.41
N GLN A 138 -12.87 -3.24 3.18
CA GLN A 138 -12.83 -4.24 2.10
C GLN A 138 -13.87 -5.36 2.28
N TYR A 139 -14.11 -5.76 3.52
CA TYR A 139 -15.08 -6.80 3.84
C TYR A 139 -16.53 -6.29 3.76
N MET A 140 -16.78 -5.10 4.31
CA MET A 140 -18.12 -4.51 4.39
C MET A 140 -18.57 -3.83 3.09
N GLU A 141 -17.63 -3.45 2.21
CA GLU A 141 -17.92 -2.82 0.91
C GLU A 141 -17.41 -3.65 -0.29
N PRO A 142 -18.09 -4.77 -0.62
CA PRO A 142 -17.71 -5.62 -1.76
C PRO A 142 -17.70 -4.89 -3.10
N ARG A 143 -16.73 -5.23 -3.97
CA ARG A 143 -16.63 -4.67 -5.34
C ARG A 143 -17.50 -5.42 -6.35
N THR A 144 -18.76 -5.65 -6.03
CA THR A 144 -19.71 -6.34 -6.90
C THR A 144 -20.68 -5.37 -7.56
N LEU A 145 -21.23 -5.74 -8.73
CA LEU A 145 -22.26 -4.93 -9.39
C LEU A 145 -23.48 -4.73 -8.50
N SER A 146 -23.92 -5.77 -7.77
CA SER A 146 -25.05 -5.70 -6.85
C SER A 146 -24.79 -4.74 -5.68
N PHE A 147 -23.58 -4.76 -5.12
CA PHE A 147 -23.20 -3.80 -4.07
C PHE A 147 -23.15 -2.37 -4.60
N ALA A 148 -22.54 -2.15 -5.77
CA ALA A 148 -22.48 -0.84 -6.40
C ALA A 148 -23.89 -0.30 -6.71
N TYR A 149 -24.79 -1.15 -7.22
CA TYR A 149 -26.18 -0.79 -7.50
C TYR A 149 -26.92 -0.39 -6.22
N LYS A 150 -26.77 -1.16 -5.14
CA LYS A 150 -27.33 -0.81 -3.82
C LYS A 150 -26.73 0.48 -3.26
N HIS A 151 -25.42 0.66 -3.39
CA HIS A 151 -24.71 1.82 -2.86
C HIS A 151 -25.09 3.13 -3.58
N TYR A 152 -25.05 3.15 -4.91
CA TYR A 152 -25.26 4.35 -5.72
C TYR A 152 -26.72 4.59 -6.07
N CYS A 153 -27.46 3.54 -6.44
CA CYS A 153 -28.84 3.65 -6.89
C CYS A 153 -29.87 3.47 -5.77
N LYS A 154 -29.44 3.03 -4.57
CA LYS A 154 -30.31 2.75 -3.42
C LYS A 154 -31.41 1.74 -3.73
N LYS A 155 -31.13 0.80 -4.63
CA LYS A 155 -32.04 -0.27 -5.07
C LYS A 155 -31.37 -1.63 -4.89
N GLU A 156 -32.17 -2.66 -4.65
CA GLU A 156 -31.70 -4.04 -4.73
C GLU A 156 -31.83 -4.55 -6.16
N ARG A 157 -30.86 -5.35 -6.61
CA ARG A 157 -31.01 -6.07 -7.89
C ARG A 157 -32.04 -7.18 -7.69
N LYS A 158 -33.03 -7.24 -8.57
CA LYS A 158 -33.80 -8.47 -8.76
C LYS A 158 -32.91 -9.47 -9.51
N ASP A 159 -32.91 -10.74 -9.11
CA ASP A 159 -32.03 -11.80 -9.62
C ASP A 159 -32.34 -12.21 -11.08
N SER A 160 -32.26 -11.27 -12.01
CA SER A 160 -32.14 -11.55 -13.44
C SER A 160 -30.68 -11.31 -13.83
N HIS A 161 -29.85 -12.34 -13.71
CA HIS A 161 -28.44 -12.33 -14.16
C HIS A 161 -28.31 -12.40 -15.70
N ASN A 162 -29.18 -11.69 -16.44
CA ASN A 162 -29.03 -11.57 -17.88
C ASN A 162 -28.19 -10.34 -18.22
N ALA A 163 -27.46 -10.41 -19.35
CA ALA A 163 -26.52 -9.39 -19.75
C ALA A 163 -27.15 -7.99 -19.90
N MET A 164 -28.40 -7.91 -20.38
CA MET A 164 -29.09 -6.62 -20.53
C MET A 164 -29.40 -5.98 -19.16
N SER A 165 -29.80 -6.78 -18.17
CA SER A 165 -30.01 -6.31 -16.80
C SER A 165 -28.73 -5.77 -16.18
N ASP A 166 -27.58 -6.43 -16.43
CA ASP A 166 -26.27 -5.96 -15.99
C ASP A 166 -25.87 -4.64 -16.67
N VAL A 167 -26.14 -4.49 -17.97
CA VAL A 167 -25.89 -3.25 -18.73
C VAL A 167 -26.71 -2.10 -18.18
N ILE A 168 -28.02 -2.30 -17.94
CA ILE A 168 -28.92 -1.27 -17.40
C ILE A 168 -28.46 -0.86 -15.99
N ALA A 169 -28.13 -1.83 -15.13
CA ALA A 169 -27.63 -1.54 -13.79
C ALA A 169 -26.32 -0.74 -13.84
N SER A 170 -25.41 -1.10 -14.76
CA SER A 170 -24.14 -0.40 -14.96
C SER A 170 -24.35 1.04 -15.44
N ALA A 171 -25.27 1.27 -16.37
CA ALA A 171 -25.64 2.60 -16.87
C ALA A 171 -26.21 3.48 -15.75
N GLU A 172 -27.15 2.95 -14.95
CA GLU A 172 -27.71 3.67 -13.80
C GLU A 172 -26.63 4.03 -12.77
N ILE A 173 -25.71 3.09 -12.47
CA ILE A 173 -24.58 3.35 -11.55
C ILE A 173 -23.72 4.49 -12.08
N LEU A 174 -23.34 4.45 -13.35
CA LEU A 174 -22.50 5.47 -13.97
C LEU A 174 -23.17 6.85 -13.91
N GLU A 175 -24.48 6.92 -14.17
CA GLU A 175 -25.25 8.16 -14.05
C GLU A 175 -25.23 8.70 -12.61
N LYS A 176 -25.44 7.84 -11.60
CA LYS A 176 -25.37 8.24 -10.18
C LYS A 176 -23.96 8.65 -9.77
N GLN A 177 -22.93 7.99 -10.29
CA GLN A 177 -21.54 8.39 -10.09
C GLN A 177 -21.26 9.76 -10.72
N ALA A 178 -21.72 10.03 -11.94
CA ALA A 178 -21.51 11.31 -12.63
C ALA A 178 -22.27 12.47 -11.98
N ASN A 179 -23.40 12.17 -11.31
CA ASN A 179 -24.11 13.12 -10.47
C ASN A 179 -23.38 13.40 -9.15
N LYS A 180 -22.80 12.37 -8.51
CA LYS A 180 -22.08 12.50 -7.25
C LYS A 180 -20.67 13.10 -7.40
N TYR A 181 -19.97 12.76 -8.47
CA TYR A 181 -18.56 13.08 -8.71
C TYR A 181 -18.41 13.90 -9.98
N GLN A 182 -18.55 15.23 -9.89
CA GLN A 182 -18.57 16.09 -11.08
C GLN A 182 -17.32 15.96 -11.97
N HIS A 183 -16.16 15.64 -11.39
CA HIS A 183 -14.91 15.45 -12.11
C HIS A 183 -14.92 14.28 -13.11
N ILE A 184 -15.75 13.24 -12.90
CA ILE A 184 -15.82 12.13 -13.88
C ILE A 184 -16.55 12.50 -15.17
N ARG A 185 -17.15 13.70 -15.23
CA ARG A 185 -17.73 14.24 -16.46
C ARG A 185 -16.65 14.69 -17.45
N ASP A 186 -15.44 14.96 -16.97
CA ASP A 186 -14.28 15.17 -17.81
C ASP A 186 -13.66 13.81 -18.19
N ILE A 187 -13.67 13.50 -19.48
CA ILE A 187 -13.10 12.25 -19.97
C ILE A 187 -11.58 12.21 -19.80
N GLY A 188 -10.90 13.37 -19.77
CA GLY A 188 -9.48 13.48 -19.48
C GLY A 188 -9.16 12.96 -18.07
N PHE A 189 -9.97 13.37 -17.10
CA PHE A 189 -9.93 12.85 -15.73
C PHE A 189 -10.22 11.35 -15.66
N VAL A 190 -11.28 10.86 -16.30
CA VAL A 190 -11.59 9.41 -16.34
C VAL A 190 -10.41 8.60 -16.90
N ASN A 191 -9.84 9.05 -18.01
CA ASN A 191 -8.66 8.42 -18.60
C ASN A 191 -7.45 8.45 -17.66
N SER A 192 -7.30 9.50 -16.84
CA SER A 192 -6.25 9.56 -15.82
C SER A 192 -6.44 8.51 -14.72
N ILE A 193 -7.69 8.23 -14.31
CA ILE A 193 -8.00 7.16 -13.36
C ILE A 193 -7.57 5.80 -13.94
N HIS A 194 -7.86 5.56 -15.22
CA HIS A 194 -7.47 4.33 -15.90
C HIS A 194 -5.95 4.18 -15.99
N ARG A 195 -5.20 5.25 -16.30
CA ARG A 195 -3.72 5.23 -16.31
C ARG A 195 -3.10 5.06 -14.92
N LEU A 196 -3.69 5.67 -13.89
CA LEU A 196 -3.31 5.43 -12.50
C LEU A 196 -3.59 4.00 -12.06
N LYS A 197 -4.64 3.39 -12.62
CA LYS A 197 -4.85 1.96 -12.54
C LYS A 197 -3.75 1.27 -13.31
N GLU A 198 -3.48 1.47 -14.60
CA GLU A 198 -2.38 0.78 -15.32
C GLU A 198 -1.03 0.81 -14.58
N GLY A 199 -0.61 1.94 -13.99
CA GLY A 199 0.57 2.01 -13.11
C GLY A 199 0.45 1.22 -11.79
N ARG A 200 -0.76 1.14 -11.20
CA ARG A 200 -1.11 0.32 -10.01
C ARG A 200 -1.67 -1.09 -10.32
N MET A 201 -1.96 -1.40 -11.57
CA MET A 201 -2.67 -2.58 -12.08
C MET A 201 -1.66 -3.56 -12.65
N VAL A 202 -0.48 -3.06 -13.06
CA VAL A 202 0.77 -3.83 -12.94
C VAL A 202 0.93 -4.41 -11.52
N LEU A 203 0.57 -3.65 -10.47
CA LEU A 203 0.73 -4.10 -9.08
C LEU A 203 -0.45 -4.94 -8.54
N MET A 204 -1.65 -4.89 -9.12
CA MET A 204 -2.84 -5.46 -8.45
C MET A 204 -3.75 -6.39 -9.25
N GLU A 205 -3.71 -6.47 -10.59
CA GLU A 205 -4.51 -7.47 -11.30
C GLU A 205 -3.66 -8.20 -12.36
N ASN A 206 -3.42 -9.48 -12.06
CA ASN A 206 -2.85 -10.51 -12.92
C ASN A 206 -1.34 -10.50 -13.16
N THR A 207 -0.57 -10.42 -12.07
CA THR A 207 0.22 -11.61 -11.66
C THR A 207 1.05 -11.45 -10.39
N LYS A 208 1.18 -10.30 -9.71
CA LYS A 208 2.21 -10.12 -8.63
C LYS A 208 3.62 -10.57 -9.07
N LYS A 209 3.85 -10.73 -10.38
CA LYS A 209 5.06 -11.28 -10.97
C LYS A 209 5.96 -10.20 -11.52
N PHE A 210 5.42 -9.02 -11.81
CA PHE A 210 6.21 -7.89 -12.28
C PHE A 210 5.75 -6.57 -11.67
N TYR A 211 6.67 -5.62 -11.57
CA TYR A 211 6.39 -4.21 -11.25
C TYR A 211 7.25 -3.30 -12.12
N TRP A 212 6.81 -2.07 -12.37
CA TRP A 212 7.60 -1.09 -13.13
C TRP A 212 8.30 -0.13 -12.18
N LYS A 213 9.58 0.16 -12.42
CA LYS A 213 10.37 1.19 -11.73
C LYS A 213 11.20 1.94 -12.78
N ASN A 214 11.12 3.26 -12.81
CA ASN A 214 11.87 4.13 -13.73
C ASN A 214 11.75 3.77 -15.22
N GLY A 215 10.57 3.29 -15.65
CA GLY A 215 10.35 2.88 -17.04
C GLY A 215 10.94 1.52 -17.41
N GLU A 216 11.43 0.74 -16.44
CA GLU A 216 11.85 -0.65 -16.63
C GLU A 216 10.96 -1.62 -15.85
N ALA A 217 10.72 -2.79 -16.42
CA ALA A 217 9.96 -3.87 -15.77
C ALA A 217 10.88 -4.76 -14.91
N TYR A 218 10.46 -5.04 -13.68
CA TYR A 218 11.16 -5.84 -12.68
C TYR A 218 10.36 -7.08 -12.30
N PHE A 219 11.03 -8.17 -11.97
CA PHE A 219 10.42 -9.38 -11.42
C PHE A 219 9.99 -9.17 -9.96
N ALA A 220 8.77 -9.57 -9.61
CA ALA A 220 8.22 -9.65 -8.25
C ALA A 220 8.07 -11.11 -7.75
N PHE A 221 8.68 -12.08 -8.43
CA PHE A 221 8.62 -13.51 -8.09
C PHE A 221 9.87 -14.25 -8.58
N SER A 222 9.95 -15.56 -8.28
CA SER A 222 11.05 -16.47 -8.64
C SER A 222 12.40 -16.08 -8.01
N LYS A 223 13.46 -16.79 -8.42
CA LYS A 223 14.86 -16.47 -8.08
C LYS A 223 15.31 -15.08 -8.57
N TYR A 224 14.53 -14.44 -9.46
CA TYR A 224 14.83 -13.12 -10.02
C TYR A 224 14.06 -11.96 -9.36
N ARG A 225 13.33 -12.18 -8.27
CA ARG A 225 12.61 -11.10 -7.55
C ARG A 225 13.55 -9.92 -7.29
N GLY A 226 13.10 -8.72 -7.66
CA GLY A 226 13.86 -7.47 -7.51
C GLY A 226 14.81 -7.15 -8.67
N LYS A 227 14.98 -8.05 -9.65
CA LYS A 227 15.83 -7.83 -10.83
C LYS A 227 15.03 -7.33 -12.04
N PRO A 228 15.60 -6.44 -12.86
CA PRO A 228 14.96 -5.98 -14.09
C PRO A 228 14.97 -7.09 -15.16
N ILE A 229 13.90 -7.17 -15.95
CA ILE A 229 13.79 -8.15 -17.05
C ILE A 229 14.99 -8.04 -18.01
N ALA A 230 15.48 -6.82 -18.23
CA ALA A 230 16.62 -6.56 -19.12
C ALA A 230 17.94 -7.21 -18.65
N GLU A 231 18.12 -7.35 -17.32
CA GLU A 231 19.26 -8.02 -16.69
C GLU A 231 19.11 -9.54 -16.79
N VAL A 232 17.94 -10.07 -16.43
CA VAL A 232 17.66 -11.52 -16.56
C VAL A 232 17.77 -11.97 -18.02
N ALA A 233 17.39 -11.13 -18.98
CA ALA A 233 17.59 -11.40 -20.40
C ALA A 233 19.07 -11.52 -20.84
N LYS A 234 20.02 -11.10 -19.99
CA LYS A 234 21.47 -11.31 -20.22
C LYS A 234 21.97 -12.53 -19.44
N GLU A 235 21.48 -12.71 -18.21
CA GLU A 235 21.95 -13.73 -17.28
C GLU A 235 21.36 -15.12 -17.55
N ASP A 236 20.07 -15.19 -17.91
CA ASP A 236 19.30 -16.43 -18.10
C ASP A 236 18.22 -16.23 -19.18
N PRO A 237 18.61 -16.20 -20.47
CA PRO A 237 17.67 -16.04 -21.59
C PRO A 237 16.72 -17.25 -21.75
N ASP A 238 17.14 -18.43 -21.26
CA ASP A 238 16.33 -19.65 -21.32
C ASP A 238 15.14 -19.57 -20.36
N PHE A 239 15.33 -18.98 -19.17
CA PHE A 239 14.23 -18.69 -18.25
C PHE A 239 13.16 -17.79 -18.86
N LEU A 240 13.55 -16.77 -19.64
CA LEU A 240 12.60 -15.91 -20.34
C LEU A 240 11.91 -16.62 -21.50
N SER A 241 12.64 -17.47 -22.23
CA SER A 241 12.08 -18.26 -23.33
C SER A 241 11.03 -19.26 -22.82
N TRP A 242 11.31 -19.93 -21.69
CA TRP A 242 10.33 -20.75 -20.99
C TRP A 242 9.12 -19.91 -20.55
N LEU A 243 9.35 -18.72 -20.00
CA LEU A 243 8.29 -17.86 -19.49
C LEU A 243 7.32 -17.37 -20.60
N VAL A 244 7.80 -17.16 -21.82
CA VAL A 244 6.96 -16.82 -22.97
C VAL A 244 6.14 -18.02 -23.47
N GLN A 245 6.67 -19.24 -23.32
CA GLN A 245 6.00 -20.48 -23.73
C GLN A 245 5.08 -21.06 -22.66
N ALA A 246 5.29 -20.70 -21.41
CA ALA A 246 4.47 -21.13 -20.29
C ALA A 246 3.02 -20.63 -20.41
N ASP A 247 2.11 -21.29 -19.69
CA ASP A 247 0.70 -20.95 -19.62
C ASP A 247 0.48 -19.67 -18.79
N PHE A 248 0.82 -18.53 -19.39
CA PHE A 248 0.55 -17.19 -18.87
C PHE A 248 -0.31 -16.40 -19.85
N SER A 249 -1.00 -15.38 -19.33
CA SER A 249 -1.83 -14.47 -20.13
C SER A 249 -1.01 -13.81 -21.24
N ASP A 250 -1.67 -13.54 -22.37
CA ASP A 250 -1.05 -12.85 -23.50
C ASP A 250 -0.51 -11.47 -23.12
N ASP A 251 -1.12 -10.80 -22.13
CA ASP A 251 -0.62 -9.54 -21.57
C ASP A 251 0.78 -9.70 -20.94
N LEU A 252 1.01 -10.78 -20.18
CA LEU A 252 2.31 -11.05 -19.56
C LEU A 252 3.37 -11.38 -20.62
N LYS A 253 3.00 -12.17 -21.63
CA LYS A 253 3.87 -12.47 -22.77
C LYS A 253 4.22 -11.20 -23.56
N ASN A 254 3.25 -10.30 -23.73
CA ASN A 254 3.44 -9.01 -24.39
C ASN A 254 4.36 -8.06 -23.60
N ILE A 255 4.26 -8.03 -22.26
CA ILE A 255 5.16 -7.23 -21.41
C ILE A 255 6.61 -7.70 -21.57
N VAL A 256 6.83 -9.01 -21.51
CA VAL A 256 8.18 -9.60 -21.65
C VAL A 256 8.73 -9.34 -23.05
N SER A 257 7.90 -9.51 -24.08
CA SER A 257 8.28 -9.24 -25.48
C SER A 257 8.61 -7.77 -25.74
N LYS A 258 7.83 -6.82 -25.19
CA LYS A 258 8.12 -5.38 -25.28
C LYS A 258 9.44 -5.03 -24.59
N ALA A 259 9.67 -5.55 -23.38
CA ALA A 259 10.91 -5.33 -22.64
C ALA A 259 12.15 -5.84 -23.39
N LEU A 260 12.02 -6.99 -24.08
CA LEU A 260 13.09 -7.51 -24.95
C LEU A 260 13.33 -6.63 -26.18
N ALA A 261 12.28 -6.13 -26.82
CA ALA A 261 12.37 -5.30 -28.04
C ALA A 261 12.95 -3.89 -27.79
N GLU A 262 12.65 -3.26 -26.65
CA GLU A 262 13.20 -1.95 -26.29
C GLU A 262 14.73 -1.99 -26.11
N LYS A 263 15.26 -3.08 -25.57
CA LYS A 263 16.70 -3.32 -25.43
C LYS A 263 17.42 -3.39 -26.78
N GLU A 264 16.81 -3.99 -27.81
CA GLU A 264 17.39 -4.01 -29.16
C GLU A 264 17.48 -2.61 -29.77
N LYS A 265 16.47 -1.76 -29.54
CA LYS A 265 16.46 -0.37 -30.02
C LYS A 265 17.54 0.47 -29.35
N VAL A 266 17.76 0.30 -28.04
CA VAL A 266 18.84 0.98 -27.30
C VAL A 266 20.22 0.48 -27.72
N ARG A 267 20.37 -0.82 -28.00
CA ARG A 267 21.64 -1.42 -28.48
C ARG A 267 22.03 -0.94 -29.88
N LYS A 268 21.05 -0.76 -30.78
CA LYS A 268 21.26 -0.24 -32.15
C LYS A 268 21.58 1.27 -32.21
N ARG A 269 21.33 2.03 -31.14
CA ARG A 269 21.60 3.48 -31.05
C ARG A 269 22.98 3.85 -30.53
N LYS A 270 23.80 2.89 -30.06
CA LYS A 270 25.20 3.19 -29.67
C LYS A 270 26.07 3.31 -30.93
N PRO A 271 26.74 4.45 -31.18
CA PRO A 271 27.62 4.59 -32.35
C PRO A 271 28.80 3.62 -32.24
N ARG A 272 29.15 2.96 -33.35
CA ARG A 272 30.39 2.18 -33.45
C ARG A 272 31.56 3.12 -33.17
N LYS A 273 32.38 2.82 -32.16
CA LYS A 273 33.66 3.50 -31.97
C LYS A 273 34.45 3.38 -33.28
N VAL A 274 34.71 4.52 -33.92
CA VAL A 274 35.67 4.61 -35.01
C VAL A 274 37.04 4.36 -34.39
N ILE A 275 37.68 3.26 -34.76
CA ILE A 275 39.07 2.97 -34.39
C ILE A 275 39.91 3.65 -35.49
N GLY A 276 40.48 4.81 -35.18
CA GLY A 276 41.50 5.45 -36.02
C GLY A 276 42.87 4.94 -35.63
N HIS A 277 43.62 4.42 -36.61
CA HIS A 277 45.06 4.17 -36.55
C HIS A 277 45.83 5.49 -36.59
#